data_AF-A0A5E4QGR7-F1
#
_entry.id   AF-A0A5E4QGR7-F1
#
_cell.length_a   1.000
_cell.length_b   1.000
_cell.length_c   1.000
_cell.angle_alpha   90.00
_cell.angle_beta   90.00
_cell.angle_gamma   90.00
#
_symmetry.space_group_name_H-M   'P 1'
#
loop_
_entity.id
_entity.type
_entity.pdbx_description
1 polymer ?
#
loop_
_entity_poly.entity_id
_entity_poly.type
_entity_poly.pdbx_seq_one_letter_code
_entity_poly.pdbx_strand_id
1 'polypeptide(L)'
;MFVVLVIVLASVQSVFMYCGPYNGQICKHYSTGYVWYNSTGGLENENIATGLWKEMISTLKEQCRSKAEKLLCAYAFPKCNNKDGVGYYALPLCYEDCIAVKMQFCFNEWAVIEEQKRRGVFFESRGHFRFPDCEELPKFSGKGSEISCHYTGITEMDYSQITKTCYHGNGRYYQGTVNTTETGLACQAWETQYPQQHTRPPLVFPEVQNATNYCRNAGGEEKKPWCYTMNPNVRWEHCDIPMCANSSDGVDNENGPIVMENYFTPTFVLILSIGGLVGVLGIASIALLCHYCKKVKNRFHNGSNKLNEINFRILYMKSHIMMCETHV
;
A
#
# COMPACT_ATOMS: atom_id res chain seq x y z
N MET A 1 -47.75 -2.34 36.17
CA MET A 1 -46.55 -3.19 36.01
C MET A 1 -45.96 -3.21 34.59
N PHE A 2 -46.67 -2.79 33.53
CA PHE A 2 -46.09 -2.75 32.17
C PHE A 2 -45.37 -1.44 31.80
N VAL A 3 -45.70 -0.31 32.43
CA VAL A 3 -45.09 1.00 32.11
C VAL A 3 -43.66 1.14 32.66
N VAL A 4 -43.36 0.47 33.78
CA VAL A 4 -42.01 0.49 34.40
C VAL A 4 -41.01 -0.36 33.58
N LEU A 5 -41.48 -1.39 32.88
CA LEU A 5 -40.63 -2.25 32.04
C LEU A 5 -40.17 -1.56 30.75
N VAL A 6 -40.95 -0.60 30.24
CA VAL A 6 -40.61 0.19 29.04
C VAL A 6 -39.60 1.30 29.37
N ILE A 7 -39.62 1.85 30.59
CA ILE A 7 -38.67 2.89 31.02
C ILE A 7 -37.27 2.31 31.27
N VAL A 8 -37.15 1.04 31.68
CA VAL A 8 -35.86 0.38 31.89
C VAL A 8 -35.14 0.03 30.57
N LEU A 9 -35.87 -0.07 29.45
CA LEU A 9 -35.27 -0.26 28.12
C LEU A 9 -34.80 1.04 27.46
N ALA A 10 -35.11 2.21 28.04
CA ALA A 10 -34.76 3.52 27.48
C ALA A 10 -33.56 4.20 28.18
N SER A 11 -32.87 3.52 29.11
CA SER A 11 -31.85 4.15 29.95
C SER A 11 -30.51 3.42 30.00
N VAL A 12 -30.02 2.85 28.90
CA VAL A 12 -28.59 2.53 28.73
C VAL A 12 -28.22 2.56 27.23
N GLN A 13 -28.23 3.75 26.61
CA GLN A 13 -27.30 3.97 25.50
C GLN A 13 -25.94 4.25 26.15
N SER A 14 -25.34 3.18 26.67
CA SER A 14 -24.02 3.21 27.27
C SER A 14 -23.03 3.72 26.23
N VAL A 15 -22.57 4.94 26.45
CA VAL A 15 -21.47 5.58 25.73
C VAL A 15 -20.20 4.79 26.07
N PHE A 16 -19.99 3.66 25.42
CA PHE A 16 -18.76 2.89 25.59
C PHE A 16 -17.72 3.42 24.61
N MET A 17 -16.92 4.38 25.09
CA MET A 17 -15.58 4.56 24.54
C MET A 17 -14.81 3.29 24.89
N TYR A 18 -14.17 2.65 23.91
CA TYR A 18 -13.48 1.38 24.16
C TYR A 18 -12.25 1.20 23.27
N CYS A 19 -11.36 0.33 23.74
CA CYS A 19 -10.21 -0.14 23.00
C CYS A 19 -10.51 -1.48 22.38
N GLY A 20 -10.25 -1.60 21.08
CA GLY A 20 -10.46 -2.85 20.35
C GLY A 20 -9.44 -3.03 19.24
N PRO A 21 -9.30 -4.24 18.68
CA PRO A 21 -8.50 -4.44 17.49
C PRO A 21 -9.07 -3.61 16.33
N TYR A 22 -8.20 -3.14 15.45
CA TYR A 22 -8.63 -2.52 14.19
C TYR A 22 -9.33 -3.56 13.30
N ASN A 23 -10.54 -3.26 12.82
CA ASN A 23 -11.37 -4.18 12.03
C ASN A 23 -11.77 -3.61 10.64
N GLY A 24 -11.32 -2.41 10.29
CA GLY A 24 -11.56 -1.80 8.99
C GLY A 24 -10.63 -2.35 7.89
N GLN A 25 -10.73 -1.76 6.70
CA GLN A 25 -9.92 -2.13 5.54
C GLN A 25 -8.86 -1.07 5.21
N ILE A 26 -9.20 0.21 5.31
CA ILE A 26 -8.36 1.28 4.77
C ILE A 26 -7.01 1.39 5.49
N CYS A 27 -6.99 1.17 6.81
CA CYS A 27 -5.81 1.28 7.65
C CYS A 27 -5.22 -0.08 8.04
N LYS A 28 -5.61 -1.17 7.38
CA LYS A 28 -5.25 -2.54 7.78
C LYS A 28 -3.74 -2.79 7.84
N HIS A 29 -2.97 -2.13 6.98
CA HIS A 29 -1.51 -2.26 6.93
C HIS A 29 -0.78 -1.32 7.91
N TYR A 30 -1.46 -0.30 8.44
CA TYR A 30 -0.86 0.76 9.25
C TYR A 30 -1.27 0.68 10.72
N SER A 31 -2.47 0.18 11.01
CA SER A 31 -3.03 0.04 12.34
C SER A 31 -2.78 -1.37 12.87
N THR A 32 -1.89 -1.49 13.87
CA THR A 32 -1.60 -2.74 14.57
C THR A 32 -1.95 -2.62 16.06
N GLY A 33 -2.35 -3.74 16.66
CA GLY A 33 -2.74 -3.79 18.07
C GLY A 33 -4.15 -3.22 18.35
N TYR A 34 -4.31 -2.59 19.51
CA TYR A 34 -5.57 -2.01 19.96
C TYR A 34 -5.64 -0.52 19.64
N VAL A 35 -6.74 -0.11 19.00
CA VAL A 35 -7.05 1.27 18.65
C VAL A 35 -8.24 1.76 19.45
N TRP A 36 -8.31 3.09 19.60
CA TRP A 36 -9.37 3.77 20.33
C TRP A 36 -10.61 4.00 19.46
N TYR A 37 -11.77 3.59 19.96
CA TYR A 37 -13.07 3.86 19.34
C TYR A 37 -13.90 4.80 20.23
N ASN A 38 -14.34 5.93 19.66
CA ASN A 38 -15.39 6.76 20.26
C ASN A 38 -16.78 6.16 19.92
N SER A 39 -17.81 6.52 20.69
CA SER A 39 -19.21 6.03 20.69
C SER A 39 -19.83 5.66 19.33
N THR A 40 -19.48 6.37 18.25
CA THR A 40 -19.86 6.08 16.85
C THR A 40 -18.67 6.09 15.89
N GLY A 41 -17.48 6.40 16.40
CA GLY A 41 -16.33 6.84 15.63
C GLY A 41 -15.65 5.75 14.82
N GLY A 42 -15.84 4.46 15.10
CA GLY A 42 -15.18 3.41 14.30
C GLY A 42 -15.56 3.45 12.83
N LEU A 43 -16.87 3.34 12.55
CA LEU A 43 -17.38 3.37 11.18
C LEU A 43 -17.30 4.77 10.55
N GLU A 44 -17.54 5.82 11.35
CA GLU A 44 -17.42 7.19 10.86
C GLU A 44 -15.98 7.53 10.48
N ASN A 45 -14.99 7.20 11.32
CA ASN A 45 -13.57 7.41 11.03
C ASN A 45 -13.13 6.59 9.83
N GLU A 46 -13.64 5.37 9.66
CA GLU A 46 -13.35 4.55 8.47
C GLU A 46 -13.87 5.22 7.19
N ASN A 47 -15.10 5.76 7.22
CA ASN A 47 -15.67 6.48 6.09
C ASN A 47 -14.92 7.78 5.78
N ILE A 48 -14.59 8.57 6.80
CA ILE A 48 -13.81 9.82 6.65
C ILE A 48 -12.42 9.50 6.12
N ALA A 49 -11.71 8.53 6.71
CA ALA A 49 -10.39 8.12 6.28
C ALA A 49 -10.41 7.62 4.83
N THR A 50 -11.42 6.81 4.44
CA THR A 50 -11.60 6.33 3.07
C THR A 50 -11.85 7.48 2.09
N GLY A 51 -12.71 8.43 2.45
CA GLY A 51 -13.00 9.58 1.61
C GLY A 51 -11.78 10.49 1.42
N LEU A 52 -11.09 10.84 2.52
CA LEU A 52 -9.84 11.60 2.47
C LEU A 52 -8.74 10.86 1.69
N TRP A 53 -8.69 9.53 1.78
CA TRP A 53 -7.76 8.74 1.00
C TRP A 53 -7.97 8.93 -0.49
N LYS A 54 -9.23 8.90 -0.92
CA LYS A 54 -9.62 9.05 -2.32
C LYS A 54 -9.43 10.49 -2.80
N GLU A 55 -9.90 11.45 -2.03
CA GLU A 55 -9.94 12.88 -2.39
C GLU A 55 -8.55 13.52 -2.40
N MET A 56 -7.68 13.16 -1.45
CA MET A 56 -6.40 13.83 -1.22
C MET A 56 -5.20 12.91 -1.39
N ILE A 57 -5.20 11.75 -0.75
CA ILE A 57 -3.97 10.94 -0.62
C ILE A 57 -3.64 10.19 -1.92
N SER A 58 -4.65 9.70 -2.63
CA SER A 58 -4.47 8.89 -3.84
C SER A 58 -3.72 9.63 -4.97
N THR A 59 -3.79 10.96 -4.98
CA THR A 59 -3.12 11.83 -5.95
C THR A 59 -1.66 12.14 -5.57
N LEU A 60 -1.24 11.84 -4.35
CA LEU A 60 0.12 12.09 -3.87
C LEU A 60 1.10 11.11 -4.51
N LYS A 61 2.33 11.57 -4.76
CA LYS A 61 3.43 10.71 -5.22
C LYS A 61 4.08 10.00 -4.04
N GLU A 62 4.72 8.85 -4.29
CA GLU A 62 5.67 8.32 -3.30
C GLU A 62 6.88 9.27 -3.20
N GLN A 63 7.49 9.48 -2.03
CA GLN A 63 7.19 8.84 -0.73
C GLN A 63 6.09 9.55 0.09
N CYS A 64 5.62 10.73 -0.33
CA CYS A 64 4.58 11.49 0.38
C CYS A 64 3.35 10.63 0.68
N ARG A 65 2.83 9.93 -0.33
CA ARG A 65 1.61 9.11 -0.23
C ARG A 65 1.67 8.13 0.93
N SER A 66 2.60 7.19 0.94
CA SER A 66 2.69 6.17 1.99
C SER A 66 2.90 6.75 3.40
N LYS A 67 3.57 7.91 3.53
CA LYS A 67 3.73 8.57 4.83
C LYS A 67 2.47 9.31 5.28
N ALA A 68 1.76 9.95 4.35
CA ALA A 68 0.47 10.58 4.62
C ALA A 68 -0.60 9.54 4.99
N GLU A 69 -0.61 8.38 4.33
CA GLU A 69 -1.48 7.23 4.68
C GLU A 69 -1.25 6.78 6.12
N LYS A 70 0.02 6.56 6.48
CA LYS A 70 0.42 6.14 7.82
C LYS A 70 0.01 7.17 8.89
N LEU A 71 0.20 8.46 8.61
CA LEU A 71 -0.18 9.54 9.52
C LEU A 71 -1.71 9.66 9.66
N LEU A 72 -2.46 9.59 8.55
CA LEU A 72 -3.92 9.63 8.56
C LEU A 72 -4.49 8.46 9.36
N CYS A 73 -3.95 7.24 9.19
CA CYS A 73 -4.39 6.08 9.95
C CYS A 73 -4.12 6.20 11.44
N ALA A 74 -2.96 6.74 11.82
CA ALA A 74 -2.64 6.97 13.22
C ALA A 74 -3.52 8.05 13.87
N TYR A 75 -3.98 9.03 13.07
CA TYR A 75 -4.93 10.05 13.50
C TYR A 75 -6.37 9.50 13.62
N ALA A 76 -6.81 8.77 12.59
CA ALA A 76 -8.16 8.21 12.50
C ALA A 76 -8.38 7.09 13.52
N PHE A 77 -7.36 6.29 13.78
CA PHE A 77 -7.40 5.15 14.70
C PHE A 77 -6.20 5.21 15.66
N PRO A 78 -6.24 6.12 16.66
CA PRO A 78 -5.16 6.29 17.62
C PRO A 78 -4.90 5.02 18.42
N LYS A 79 -3.63 4.77 18.79
CA LYS A 79 -3.30 3.70 19.73
C LYS A 79 -3.94 3.97 21.09
N CYS A 80 -4.44 2.90 21.69
CA CYS A 80 -4.89 2.91 23.06
C CYS A 80 -3.71 2.87 24.03
N ASN A 81 -3.77 3.71 25.06
CA ASN A 81 -2.91 3.58 26.23
C ASN A 81 -3.75 3.45 27.50
N ASN A 82 -3.25 2.70 28.47
CA ASN A 82 -3.88 2.56 29.79
C ASN A 82 -3.12 3.46 30.77
N LYS A 83 -3.83 4.37 31.43
CA LYS A 83 -3.27 5.13 32.55
C LYS A 83 -3.76 4.49 33.84
N ASP A 84 -2.82 4.02 34.66
CA ASP A 84 -3.09 3.36 35.93
C ASP A 84 -4.16 4.13 36.73
N GLY A 85 -5.29 3.48 37.00
CA GLY A 85 -6.39 4.03 37.80
C GLY A 85 -7.33 5.03 37.10
N VAL A 86 -7.06 5.44 35.84
CA VAL A 86 -7.90 6.40 35.08
C VAL A 86 -8.63 5.73 33.92
N GLY A 87 -8.11 4.61 33.42
CA GLY A 87 -8.68 3.86 32.31
C GLY A 87 -7.95 4.10 30.99
N TYR A 88 -8.56 3.66 29.90
CA TYR A 88 -7.97 3.77 28.56
C TYR A 88 -8.22 5.15 27.94
N TYR A 89 -7.27 5.62 27.14
CA TYR A 89 -7.39 6.85 26.36
C TYR A 89 -6.65 6.73 25.02
N ALA A 90 -7.02 7.62 24.08
CA ALA A 90 -6.36 7.76 22.79
C ALA A 90 -5.04 8.52 22.91
N LEU A 91 -3.97 7.97 22.33
CA LEU A 91 -2.71 8.68 22.19
C LEU A 91 -2.74 9.62 20.98
N PRO A 92 -2.44 10.93 21.13
CA PRO A 92 -2.34 11.84 19.99
C PRO A 92 -1.16 11.46 19.08
N LEU A 93 -1.11 12.02 17.87
CA LEU A 93 0.06 11.92 17.01
C LEU A 93 1.31 12.48 17.69
N CYS A 94 2.48 11.89 17.41
CA CYS A 94 3.75 12.46 17.83
C CYS A 94 4.20 13.60 16.90
N TYR A 95 4.85 14.62 17.48
CA TYR A 95 5.48 15.73 16.77
C TYR A 95 6.40 15.24 15.64
N GLU A 96 7.24 14.24 15.91
CA GLU A 96 8.26 13.74 14.99
C GLU A 96 7.66 13.21 13.68
N ASP A 97 6.60 12.40 13.79
CA ASP A 97 5.93 11.84 12.63
C ASP A 97 5.18 12.92 11.85
N CYS A 98 4.48 13.83 12.53
CA CYS A 98 3.73 14.93 11.89
C CYS A 98 4.67 15.87 11.14
N ILE A 99 5.73 16.34 11.80
CA ILE A 99 6.67 17.30 11.21
C ILE A 99 7.48 16.67 10.08
N ALA A 100 7.76 15.37 10.14
CA ALA A 100 8.39 14.66 9.04
C ALA A 100 7.49 14.62 7.80
N VAL A 101 6.19 14.36 7.95
CA VAL A 101 5.26 14.42 6.82
C VAL A 101 5.13 15.86 6.29
N LYS A 102 4.99 16.84 7.19
CA LYS A 102 4.82 18.26 6.85
C LYS A 102 6.03 18.88 6.16
N MET A 103 7.24 18.68 6.69
CA MET A 103 8.45 19.43 6.27
C MET A 103 9.39 18.64 5.35
N GLN A 104 9.28 17.31 5.33
CA GLN A 104 10.08 16.44 4.47
C GLN A 104 9.16 15.88 3.37
N PHE A 105 8.41 14.82 3.69
CA PHE A 105 7.79 13.95 2.68
C PHE A 105 6.74 14.62 1.80
N CYS A 106 5.93 15.51 2.36
CA CYS A 106 4.80 16.13 1.67
C CYS A 106 4.88 17.66 1.65
N PHE A 107 6.08 18.23 1.65
CA PHE A 107 6.30 19.67 1.84
C PHE A 107 5.45 20.56 0.93
N ASN A 108 5.44 20.28 -0.38
CA ASN A 108 4.72 21.11 -1.34
C ASN A 108 3.20 20.92 -1.21
N GLU A 109 2.77 19.67 -1.06
CA GLU A 109 1.36 19.31 -0.96
C GLU A 109 0.75 19.84 0.35
N TRP A 110 1.48 19.77 1.46
CA TRP A 110 1.08 20.32 2.74
C TRP A 110 0.92 21.84 2.68
N ALA A 111 1.85 22.55 2.02
CA ALA A 111 1.77 24.01 1.85
C ALA A 111 0.51 24.42 1.07
N VAL A 112 0.12 23.66 0.03
CA VAL A 112 -1.13 23.89 -0.72
C VAL A 112 -2.35 23.72 0.18
N ILE A 113 -2.38 22.67 1.01
CA ILE A 113 -3.48 22.40 1.94
C ILE A 113 -3.61 23.50 2.99
N GLU A 114 -2.49 23.97 3.56
CA GLU A 114 -2.50 25.07 4.53
C GLU A 114 -3.03 26.37 3.92
N GLU A 115 -2.65 26.69 2.68
CA GLU A 115 -3.16 27.87 1.98
C GLU A 115 -4.66 27.76 1.67
N GLN A 116 -5.14 26.59 1.27
CA GLN A 116 -6.58 26.34 1.07
C GLN A 116 -7.35 26.49 2.38
N LYS A 117 -6.85 25.92 3.47
CA LYS A 117 -7.42 26.04 4.82
C LYS A 117 -7.54 27.52 5.25
N ARG A 118 -6.53 28.35 4.98
CA ARG A 118 -6.58 29.80 5.25
C ARG A 118 -7.66 30.53 4.46
N ARG A 119 -7.96 30.07 3.25
CA ARG A 119 -9.04 30.59 2.40
C ARG A 119 -10.41 30.02 2.76
N GLY A 120 -10.51 29.17 3.79
CA GLY A 120 -11.76 28.51 4.17
C GLY A 120 -12.19 27.37 3.23
N VAL A 121 -11.28 26.89 2.39
CA VAL A 121 -11.51 25.72 1.53
C VAL A 121 -11.08 24.47 2.29
N PHE A 122 -11.97 23.49 2.38
CA PHE A 122 -11.74 22.25 3.10
C PHE A 122 -12.17 21.05 2.26
N PHE A 123 -11.55 19.90 2.51
CA PHE A 123 -11.98 18.63 1.91
C PHE A 123 -13.41 18.29 2.29
N GLU A 124 -14.19 17.82 1.32
CA GLU A 124 -15.58 17.42 1.52
C GLU A 124 -15.67 16.23 2.47
N SER A 125 -14.73 15.29 2.31
CA SER A 125 -14.71 14.03 3.06
C SER A 125 -14.22 14.15 4.50
N ARG A 126 -13.79 15.34 4.97
CA ARG A 126 -13.09 15.48 6.25
C ARG A 126 -13.94 15.15 7.48
N GLY A 127 -15.26 15.24 7.38
CA GLY A 127 -16.17 15.09 8.52
C GLY A 127 -15.73 15.90 9.74
N HIS A 128 -15.56 15.24 10.88
CA HIS A 128 -15.10 15.86 12.12
C HIS A 128 -13.57 16.00 12.23
N PHE A 129 -12.79 15.43 11.30
CA PHE A 129 -11.33 15.51 11.36
C PHE A 129 -10.85 16.96 11.19
N ARG A 130 -9.80 17.27 11.94
CA ARG A 130 -9.10 18.56 11.87
C ARG A 130 -7.70 18.32 11.32
N PHE A 131 -7.29 19.18 10.40
CA PHE A 131 -5.92 19.18 9.91
C PHE A 131 -4.97 19.50 11.07
N PRO A 132 -4.00 18.62 11.38
CA PRO A 132 -3.20 18.71 12.61
C PRO A 132 -2.30 19.95 12.59
N ASP A 133 -2.13 20.56 13.77
CA ASP A 133 -1.07 21.52 14.04
C ASP A 133 0.11 20.74 14.65
N CYS A 134 1.16 20.53 13.87
CA CYS A 134 2.25 19.66 14.30
C CYS A 134 2.98 20.23 15.52
N GLU A 135 3.07 21.56 15.62
CA GLU A 135 3.79 22.30 16.64
C GLU A 135 3.13 22.19 18.03
N GLU A 136 1.84 21.85 18.10
CA GLU A 136 1.08 21.60 19.33
C GLU A 136 1.16 20.14 19.81
N LEU A 137 1.74 19.24 19.00
CA LEU A 137 1.79 17.82 19.33
C LEU A 137 2.89 17.48 20.35
N PRO A 138 2.66 16.49 21.23
CA PRO A 138 3.69 15.99 22.14
C PRO A 138 4.85 15.34 21.37
N LYS A 139 6.06 15.52 21.89
CA LYS A 139 7.26 14.81 21.43
C LYS A 139 7.31 13.38 21.97
N PHE A 140 7.87 12.48 21.18
CA PHE A 140 8.04 11.10 21.58
C PHE A 140 9.04 10.96 22.74
N SER A 141 8.60 10.38 23.86
CA SER A 141 9.44 10.07 25.03
C SER A 141 9.67 8.56 25.10
N GLY A 142 10.58 8.04 24.27
CA GLY A 142 10.78 6.60 24.08
C GLY A 142 11.65 5.86 25.11
N LYS A 143 11.89 6.42 26.31
CA LYS A 143 12.66 5.75 27.38
C LYS A 143 12.02 6.01 28.74
N GLY A 144 11.34 4.99 29.30
CA GLY A 144 10.71 5.06 30.63
C GLY A 144 9.21 4.74 30.62
N SER A 145 8.52 5.01 31.74
CA SER A 145 7.19 4.50 32.09
C SER A 145 5.98 5.36 31.69
N GLU A 146 6.08 6.27 30.71
CA GLU A 146 4.89 6.99 30.22
C GLU A 146 5.01 7.29 28.71
N ILE A 147 4.22 6.58 27.89
CA ILE A 147 4.11 6.81 26.45
C ILE A 147 3.25 8.06 26.24
N SER A 148 3.85 9.14 25.72
CA SER A 148 3.20 10.44 25.54
C SER A 148 2.30 10.52 24.29
N CYS A 149 2.60 9.73 23.25
CA CYS A 149 1.99 9.85 21.94
C CYS A 149 2.11 8.57 21.10
N HIS A 150 1.28 8.49 20.05
CA HIS A 150 1.30 7.39 19.09
C HIS A 150 2.42 7.61 18.08
N TYR A 151 3.59 7.05 18.38
CA TYR A 151 4.70 6.98 17.43
C TYR A 151 4.48 5.84 16.44
N THR A 152 4.49 6.19 15.16
CA THR A 152 4.25 5.31 14.03
C THR A 152 5.56 4.83 13.40
N GLY A 153 6.68 5.51 13.65
CA GLY A 153 7.97 5.18 13.05
C GLY A 153 8.10 5.67 11.61
N ILE A 154 7.62 6.88 11.31
CA ILE A 154 7.88 7.51 9.99
C ILE A 154 9.35 7.94 9.89
N THR A 155 9.90 8.43 11.00
CA THR A 155 11.30 8.87 11.16
C THR A 155 12.24 7.76 11.62
N GLU A 156 11.76 6.53 11.77
CA GLU A 156 12.57 5.44 12.29
C GLU A 156 13.70 5.06 11.32
N MET A 157 14.83 4.68 11.92
CA MET A 157 16.03 4.26 11.23
C MET A 157 16.16 2.74 11.29
N ASP A 158 16.42 2.11 10.14
CA ASP A 158 16.78 0.70 10.10
C ASP A 158 18.29 0.53 10.33
N TYR A 159 18.65 0.21 11.58
CA TYR A 159 20.04 0.02 11.98
C TYR A 159 20.75 -1.12 11.24
N SER A 160 20.00 -2.10 10.70
CA SER A 160 20.59 -3.22 9.97
C SER A 160 21.13 -2.82 8.59
N GLN A 161 20.67 -1.69 8.04
CA GLN A 161 21.08 -1.17 6.74
C GLN A 161 22.14 -0.06 6.83
N ILE A 162 22.69 0.18 8.03
CA ILE A 162 23.69 1.23 8.23
C ILE A 162 24.98 0.90 7.50
N THR A 163 25.48 1.89 6.77
CA THR A 163 26.75 1.84 6.05
C THR A 163 27.60 3.07 6.38
N LYS A 164 28.94 2.96 6.29
CA LYS A 164 29.86 4.05 6.66
C LYS A 164 30.83 4.47 5.54
N THR A 165 31.17 3.56 4.65
CA THR A 165 32.18 3.78 3.59
C THR A 165 31.57 3.89 2.20
N CYS A 166 30.35 3.40 2.02
CA CYS A 166 29.59 3.38 0.77
C CYS A 166 28.10 3.52 1.11
N TYR A 167 27.19 3.64 0.14
CA TYR A 167 25.75 3.67 0.40
C TYR A 167 24.96 2.62 -0.41
N HIS A 168 23.84 2.14 0.14
CA HIS A 168 22.87 1.29 -0.57
C HIS A 168 21.65 2.09 -1.02
N GLY A 169 21.05 1.69 -2.15
CA GLY A 169 19.85 2.34 -2.69
C GLY A 169 20.10 3.83 -2.92
N ASN A 170 19.37 4.69 -2.21
CA ASN A 170 19.55 6.13 -2.23
C ASN A 170 20.42 6.68 -1.08
N GLY A 171 20.95 5.81 -0.24
CA GLY A 171 21.78 6.17 0.90
C GLY A 171 21.05 6.77 2.09
N ARG A 172 19.75 6.48 2.26
CA ARG A 172 18.99 6.89 3.46
C ARG A 172 19.73 6.60 4.76
N TYR A 173 20.26 5.39 4.90
CA TYR A 173 20.90 4.90 6.14
C TYR A 173 22.43 5.05 6.16
N TYR A 174 23.01 5.83 5.25
CA TYR A 174 24.45 6.13 5.29
C TYR A 174 24.79 6.95 6.54
N GLN A 175 25.75 6.47 7.33
CA GLN A 175 26.25 7.08 8.57
C GLN A 175 27.78 7.25 8.58
N GLY A 176 28.38 7.42 7.39
CA GLY A 176 29.80 7.73 7.29
C GLY A 176 30.13 9.17 7.65
N THR A 177 31.37 9.57 7.38
CA THR A 177 31.95 10.84 7.82
C THR A 177 32.36 11.76 6.67
N VAL A 178 31.96 11.46 5.43
CA VAL A 178 32.19 12.36 4.29
C VAL A 178 31.48 13.68 4.54
N ASN A 179 32.18 14.80 4.37
CA ASN A 179 31.68 16.16 4.61
C ASN A 179 32.08 17.14 3.49
N THR A 180 32.31 16.61 2.30
CA THR A 180 32.61 17.37 1.09
C THR A 180 31.69 16.92 -0.04
N THR A 181 31.24 17.86 -0.87
CA THR A 181 30.39 17.60 -2.02
C THR A 181 31.18 16.99 -3.19
N GLU A 182 30.50 16.56 -4.24
CA GLU A 182 31.14 16.03 -5.46
C GLU A 182 32.08 17.03 -6.13
N THR A 183 31.74 18.31 -6.11
CA THR A 183 32.62 19.38 -6.61
C THR A 183 33.64 19.87 -5.58
N GLY A 184 33.73 19.23 -4.41
CA GLY A 184 34.73 19.53 -3.37
C GLY A 184 34.36 20.68 -2.43
N LEU A 185 33.09 21.12 -2.38
CA LEU A 185 32.66 22.14 -1.44
C LEU A 185 32.52 21.56 -0.03
N ALA A 186 32.94 22.32 0.98
CA ALA A 186 32.75 21.93 2.37
C ALA A 186 31.26 21.95 2.76
N CYS A 187 30.82 20.91 3.47
CA CYS A 187 29.46 20.84 3.98
C CYS A 187 29.23 21.78 5.16
N GLN A 188 28.07 22.43 5.18
CA GLN A 188 27.50 23.14 6.32
C GLN A 188 26.90 22.13 7.31
N ALA A 189 26.98 22.44 8.61
CA ALA A 189 26.37 21.60 9.62
C ALA A 189 24.84 21.65 9.59
N TRP A 190 24.18 20.50 9.78
CA TRP A 190 22.73 20.35 9.70
C TRP A 190 21.94 21.18 10.73
N GLU A 191 22.58 21.64 11.81
CA GLU A 191 21.92 22.46 12.83
C GLU A 191 22.19 23.96 12.63
N THR A 192 23.20 24.32 11.84
CA THR A 192 23.56 25.71 11.58
C THR A 192 22.69 26.30 10.46
N GLN A 193 22.41 27.60 10.54
CA GLN A 193 21.53 28.32 9.60
C GLN A 193 22.31 29.29 8.68
N TYR A 194 23.63 29.12 8.56
CA TYR A 194 24.48 30.00 7.77
C TYR A 194 25.62 29.19 7.09
N PRO A 195 25.95 29.46 5.81
CA PRO A 195 25.33 30.46 4.92
C PRO A 195 23.93 30.09 4.40
N GLN A 196 23.55 28.82 4.49
CA GLN A 196 22.28 28.32 3.96
C GLN A 196 21.25 28.22 5.08
N GLN A 197 20.20 29.04 5.03
CA GLN A 197 19.05 28.85 5.93
C GLN A 197 18.20 27.69 5.44
N HIS A 198 17.80 26.79 6.33
CA HIS A 198 17.02 25.60 5.98
C HIS A 198 16.21 25.03 7.15
N THR A 199 15.10 24.40 6.79
CA THR A 199 14.20 23.67 7.69
C THR A 199 14.07 22.19 7.31
N ARG A 200 14.69 21.77 6.19
CA ARG A 200 14.63 20.43 5.62
C ARG A 200 16.04 19.81 5.60
N PRO A 201 16.25 18.57 6.04
CA PRO A 201 15.32 17.76 6.81
C PRO A 201 15.09 18.34 8.21
N PRO A 202 13.89 18.18 8.81
CA PRO A 202 13.68 18.52 10.21
C PRO A 202 14.59 17.66 11.11
N LEU A 203 15.07 18.22 12.22
CA LEU A 203 15.98 17.55 13.17
C LEU A 203 15.31 16.46 14.04
N VAL A 204 14.33 15.76 13.47
CA VAL A 204 13.63 14.61 14.06
C VAL A 204 14.10 13.27 13.48
N PHE A 205 14.82 13.32 12.36
CA PHE A 205 15.43 12.15 11.73
C PHE A 205 16.74 11.78 12.45
N PRO A 206 16.88 10.56 13.00
CA PRO A 206 18.11 10.10 13.63
C PRO A 206 19.33 10.24 12.71
N GLU A 207 19.13 10.19 11.38
CA GLU A 207 20.21 10.24 10.40
C GLU A 207 20.98 11.56 10.41
N VAL A 208 20.34 12.67 10.76
CA VAL A 208 20.96 14.01 10.85
C VAL A 208 21.22 14.46 12.29
N GLN A 209 20.64 13.78 13.28
CA GLN A 209 20.94 14.03 14.69
C GLN A 209 22.40 13.65 14.97
N ASN A 210 23.19 14.60 15.51
CA ASN A 210 24.62 14.43 15.76
C ASN A 210 25.48 14.12 14.52
N ALA A 211 24.94 14.35 13.31
CA ALA A 211 25.71 14.16 12.08
C ALA A 211 26.66 15.31 11.78
N THR A 212 26.70 16.36 12.62
CA THR A 212 27.47 17.60 12.41
C THR A 212 27.24 18.15 10.99
N ASN A 213 28.21 18.01 10.09
CA ASN A 213 28.14 18.37 8.68
C ASN A 213 28.39 17.19 7.73
N TYR A 214 28.28 15.95 8.20
CA TYR A 214 28.45 14.78 7.37
C TYR A 214 27.27 14.61 6.39
N CYS A 215 27.56 14.14 5.19
CA CYS A 215 26.59 13.89 4.15
C CYS A 215 25.56 12.86 4.59
N ARG A 216 24.28 13.16 4.37
CA ARG A 216 23.15 12.31 4.77
C ARG A 216 22.07 12.35 3.71
N ASN A 217 21.15 11.39 3.77
CA ASN A 217 19.91 11.46 3.01
C ASN A 217 18.74 11.12 3.94
N ALA A 218 18.54 11.91 5.00
CA ALA A 218 17.48 11.68 5.96
C ALA A 218 16.11 11.57 5.29
N GLY A 219 15.31 10.59 5.69
CA GLY A 219 14.04 10.27 5.03
C GLY A 219 14.19 9.60 3.66
N GLY A 220 15.32 9.75 2.97
CA GLY A 220 15.59 9.11 1.69
C GLY A 220 14.86 9.75 0.52
N GLU A 221 14.82 11.09 0.45
CA GLU A 221 14.15 11.81 -0.65
C GLU A 221 15.05 12.01 -1.86
N GLU A 222 16.33 12.30 -1.63
CA GLU A 222 17.29 12.50 -2.70
C GLU A 222 17.82 11.16 -3.22
N LYS A 223 18.55 11.19 -4.34
CA LYS A 223 19.04 9.96 -4.99
C LYS A 223 20.29 9.38 -4.34
N LYS A 224 21.03 10.17 -3.57
CA LYS A 224 22.26 9.80 -2.86
C LYS A 224 22.49 10.76 -1.68
N PRO A 225 23.41 10.47 -0.75
CA PRO A 225 23.71 11.39 0.34
C PRO A 225 24.18 12.75 -0.16
N TRP A 226 23.76 13.79 0.55
CA TRP A 226 23.99 15.19 0.21
C TRP A 226 24.23 16.01 1.47
N CYS A 227 24.60 17.28 1.29
CA CYS A 227 24.68 18.25 2.38
C CYS A 227 24.37 19.68 1.88
N TYR A 228 24.00 20.56 2.79
CA TYR A 228 24.09 22.00 2.55
C TYR A 228 25.56 22.39 2.41
N THR A 229 25.88 23.39 1.59
CA THR A 229 27.28 23.79 1.35
C THR A 229 27.64 25.07 2.08
N MET A 230 28.92 25.22 2.42
CA MET A 230 29.50 26.47 2.93
C MET A 230 29.67 27.56 1.86
N ASN A 231 29.35 27.27 0.59
CA ASN A 231 29.35 28.26 -0.48
C ASN A 231 27.96 28.94 -0.54
N PRO A 232 27.86 30.27 -0.35
CA PRO A 232 26.57 30.98 -0.41
C PRO A 232 25.82 30.81 -1.75
N ASN A 233 26.55 30.60 -2.84
CA ASN A 233 25.97 30.47 -4.19
C ASN A 233 25.48 29.06 -4.52
N VAL A 234 25.86 28.05 -3.73
CA VAL A 234 25.46 26.65 -3.93
C VAL A 234 24.72 26.18 -2.70
N ARG A 235 23.39 26.14 -2.78
CA ARG A 235 22.56 25.84 -1.61
C ARG A 235 22.88 24.48 -0.99
N TRP A 236 22.88 23.45 -1.82
CA TRP A 236 23.17 22.08 -1.41
C TRP A 236 23.68 21.32 -2.62
N GLU A 237 24.38 20.23 -2.36
CA GLU A 237 24.88 19.35 -3.41
C GLU A 237 25.03 17.93 -2.86
N HIS A 238 25.01 16.96 -3.75
CA HIS A 238 25.34 15.59 -3.41
C HIS A 238 26.82 15.43 -3.06
N CYS A 239 27.13 14.36 -2.34
CA CYS A 239 28.50 14.00 -1.97
C CYS A 239 29.01 12.83 -2.78
N ASP A 240 30.32 12.81 -3.00
CA ASP A 240 31.01 11.72 -3.72
C ASP A 240 31.23 10.54 -2.76
N ILE A 241 30.22 9.68 -2.67
CA ILE A 241 30.27 8.45 -1.88
C ILE A 241 29.99 7.31 -2.85
N PRO A 242 30.78 6.23 -2.84
CA PRO A 242 30.52 5.10 -3.74
C PRO A 242 29.27 4.34 -3.32
N MET A 243 28.57 3.74 -4.29
CA MET A 243 27.58 2.71 -3.99
C MET A 243 28.27 1.48 -3.42
N CYS A 244 27.66 0.84 -2.44
CA CYS A 244 28.19 -0.41 -1.91
C CYS A 244 28.14 -1.50 -2.98
N ALA A 245 29.20 -2.30 -3.07
CA ALA A 245 29.15 -3.54 -3.83
C ALA A 245 28.02 -4.39 -3.23
N ASN A 246 27.13 -4.91 -4.08
CA ASN A 246 26.24 -5.96 -3.64
C ASN A 246 27.14 -7.13 -3.23
N SER A 247 26.96 -7.66 -2.03
CA SER A 247 27.68 -8.84 -1.57
C SER A 247 27.24 -10.06 -2.39
N SER A 248 27.76 -10.14 -3.60
CA SER A 248 27.72 -11.28 -4.51
C SER A 248 29.14 -11.47 -5.06
N ASP A 249 30.12 -11.55 -4.16
CA ASP A 249 31.44 -12.04 -4.50
C ASP A 249 31.50 -13.51 -4.12
N GLY A 250 31.52 -14.39 -5.14
CA GLY A 250 31.90 -15.78 -4.98
C GLY A 250 31.10 -16.86 -5.70
N VAL A 251 30.50 -16.61 -6.87
CA VAL A 251 30.38 -17.63 -7.92
C VAL A 251 30.54 -16.93 -9.26
N ASP A 252 31.66 -17.17 -9.93
CA ASP A 252 31.78 -16.96 -11.37
C ASP A 252 30.70 -17.83 -12.05
N ASN A 253 29.56 -17.22 -12.37
CA ASN A 253 28.68 -17.71 -13.40
C ASN A 253 28.63 -16.65 -14.47
N GLU A 254 29.20 -16.96 -15.63
CA GLU A 254 28.78 -16.37 -16.90
C GLU A 254 27.25 -16.30 -16.90
N ASN A 255 26.70 -15.10 -16.76
CA ASN A 255 25.45 -14.65 -17.36
C ASN A 255 25.33 -13.16 -17.06
N GLY A 256 25.35 -12.35 -18.12
CA GLY A 256 25.20 -10.91 -18.04
C GLY A 256 23.87 -10.47 -17.41
N PRO A 257 23.63 -9.14 -17.30
CA PRO A 257 22.41 -8.62 -16.70
C PRO A 257 21.18 -9.23 -17.39
N ILE A 258 20.22 -9.69 -16.60
CA ILE A 258 18.93 -10.16 -17.11
C ILE A 258 18.23 -8.96 -17.74
N VAL A 259 18.38 -8.84 -19.06
CA VAL A 259 17.74 -7.81 -19.89
C VAL A 259 16.24 -8.09 -19.94
N MET A 260 15.46 -7.40 -19.09
CA MET A 260 13.99 -7.41 -19.13
C MET A 260 13.40 -6.72 -20.38
N GLU A 261 14.23 -6.13 -21.25
CA GLU A 261 13.77 -5.48 -22.49
C GLU A 261 13.35 -6.46 -23.59
N ASN A 262 13.69 -7.75 -23.50
CA ASN A 262 13.34 -8.73 -24.55
C ASN A 262 11.95 -9.36 -24.38
N TYR A 263 11.33 -9.28 -23.20
CA TYR A 263 10.04 -9.95 -22.92
C TYR A 263 8.81 -9.12 -23.31
N PHE A 264 8.93 -7.79 -23.41
CA PHE A 264 7.84 -6.89 -23.80
C PHE A 264 8.09 -6.21 -25.15
N THR A 265 8.84 -6.87 -26.04
CA THR A 265 8.94 -6.38 -27.42
C THR A 265 7.56 -6.47 -28.10
N PRO A 266 7.18 -5.49 -28.95
CA PRO A 266 5.91 -5.53 -29.69
C PRO A 266 5.74 -6.83 -30.48
N THR A 267 6.84 -7.42 -30.95
CA THR A 267 6.88 -8.72 -31.64
C THR A 267 6.51 -9.88 -30.72
N PHE A 268 6.99 -9.92 -29.47
CA PHE A 268 6.65 -10.99 -28.52
C PHE A 268 5.16 -10.94 -28.12
N VAL A 269 4.61 -9.74 -27.91
CA VAL A 269 3.17 -9.55 -27.64
C VAL A 269 2.31 -10.00 -28.83
N LEU A 270 2.76 -9.73 -30.07
CA LEU A 270 2.09 -10.22 -31.27
C LEU A 270 2.12 -11.74 -31.36
N ILE A 271 3.26 -12.38 -31.04
CA ILE A 271 3.39 -13.85 -31.06
C ILE A 271 2.45 -14.49 -30.02
N LEU A 272 2.38 -13.96 -28.80
CA LEU A 272 1.47 -14.46 -27.76
C LEU A 272 0.00 -14.29 -28.16
N SER A 273 -0.34 -13.16 -28.80
CA SER A 273 -1.69 -12.90 -29.28
C SER A 273 -2.10 -13.87 -30.40
N ILE A 274 -1.20 -14.14 -31.35
CA ILE A 274 -1.42 -15.11 -32.43
C ILE A 274 -1.54 -16.53 -31.86
N GLY A 275 -0.65 -16.90 -30.93
CA GLY A 275 -0.71 -18.20 -30.26
C GLY A 275 -2.02 -18.42 -29.50
N GLY A 276 -2.49 -17.39 -28.78
CA GLY A 276 -3.78 -17.40 -28.11
C GLY A 276 -4.95 -17.57 -29.09
N LEU A 277 -4.94 -16.84 -30.21
CA LEU A 277 -5.97 -16.96 -31.24
C LEU A 277 -6.01 -18.37 -31.86
N VAL A 278 -4.84 -18.93 -32.21
CA VAL A 278 -4.74 -20.30 -32.75
C VAL A 278 -5.23 -21.33 -31.74
N GLY A 279 -4.90 -21.15 -30.46
CA GLY A 279 -5.41 -22.01 -29.38
C GLY A 279 -6.94 -21.98 -29.28
N VAL A 280 -7.54 -20.78 -29.29
CA VAL A 280 -8.99 -20.60 -29.23
C VAL A 280 -9.68 -21.22 -30.46
N LEU A 281 -9.15 -20.98 -31.66
CA LEU A 281 -9.67 -21.56 -32.90
C LEU A 281 -9.53 -23.09 -32.94
N GLY A 282 -8.44 -23.62 -32.39
CA GLY A 282 -8.23 -25.06 -32.24
C GLY A 282 -9.25 -25.69 -31.30
N ILE A 283 -9.48 -25.10 -30.13
CA ILE A 283 -10.49 -25.56 -29.16
C ILE A 283 -11.88 -25.50 -29.77
N ALA A 284 -12.23 -24.40 -30.47
CA ALA A 284 -13.51 -24.26 -31.16
C ALA A 284 -13.70 -25.33 -32.26
N SER A 285 -12.65 -25.63 -33.03
CA SER A 285 -12.68 -26.65 -34.09
C SER A 285 -12.89 -28.05 -33.50
N ILE A 286 -12.20 -28.38 -32.40
CA ILE A 286 -12.37 -29.65 -31.69
C ILE A 286 -13.80 -29.75 -31.11
N ALA A 287 -14.32 -28.66 -30.52
CA ALA A 287 -15.69 -28.63 -30.00
C ALA A 287 -16.72 -28.84 -31.12
N LEU A 288 -16.52 -28.22 -32.28
CA LEU A 288 -17.37 -28.40 -33.46
C LEU A 288 -17.28 -29.83 -34.02
N LEU A 289 -16.09 -30.43 -34.08
CA LEU A 289 -15.92 -31.83 -34.48
C LEU A 289 -16.60 -32.78 -33.49
N CYS A 290 -16.45 -32.56 -32.18
CA CYS A 290 -17.16 -33.32 -31.15
C CYS A 290 -18.68 -33.18 -31.30
N HIS A 291 -19.18 -31.98 -31.57
CA HIS A 291 -20.60 -31.73 -31.81
C HIS A 291 -21.08 -32.40 -33.10
N TYR A 292 -20.29 -32.35 -34.17
CA TYR A 292 -20.56 -33.03 -35.43
C TYR A 292 -20.59 -34.56 -35.26
N CYS A 293 -19.60 -35.15 -34.59
CA CYS A 293 -19.55 -36.58 -34.27
C CYS A 293 -20.73 -37.01 -33.39
N LYS A 294 -21.12 -36.21 -32.38
CA LYS A 294 -22.35 -36.46 -31.61
C LYS A 294 -23.59 -36.42 -32.49
N LYS A 295 -23.71 -35.43 -33.38
CA LYS A 295 -24.84 -35.29 -34.30
C LYS A 295 -24.91 -36.45 -35.30
N VAL A 296 -23.77 -36.92 -35.82
CA VAL A 296 -23.67 -38.09 -36.70
C VAL A 296 -24.02 -39.36 -35.95
N LYS A 297 -23.48 -39.57 -34.73
CA LYS A 297 -23.83 -40.71 -33.87
C LYS A 297 -25.33 -40.75 -33.57
N ASN A 298 -25.94 -39.60 -33.26
CA ASN A 298 -27.39 -39.50 -33.05
C ASN A 298 -28.18 -39.81 -34.32
N ARG A 299 -27.71 -39.40 -35.50
CA ARG A 299 -28.35 -39.79 -36.78
C ARG A 299 -28.19 -41.28 -37.08
N PHE A 300 -27.05 -41.88 -36.78
CA PHE A 300 -26.85 -43.33 -36.90
C PHE A 300 -27.72 -44.12 -35.92
N HIS A 301 -27.87 -43.64 -34.68
CA HIS A 301 -28.74 -44.27 -33.68
C HIS A 301 -30.22 -44.17 -34.09
N ASN A 302 -30.67 -43.01 -34.57
CA ASN A 302 -32.02 -42.86 -35.13
C ASN A 302 -32.22 -43.68 -36.43
N GLY A 303 -31.21 -43.82 -37.28
CA GLY A 303 -31.26 -44.63 -38.49
C GLY A 303 -31.31 -46.14 -38.19
N SER A 304 -30.55 -46.60 -37.20
CA SER A 304 -30.57 -47.99 -36.72
C SER A 304 -31.89 -48.33 -36.04
N ASN A 305 -32.45 -47.43 -35.23
CA ASN A 305 -33.77 -47.62 -34.64
C ASN A 305 -34.87 -47.71 -35.71
N LYS A 306 -34.79 -46.89 -36.77
CA LYS A 306 -35.76 -46.92 -37.88
C LYS A 306 -35.63 -48.17 -38.76
N LEU A 307 -34.43 -48.70 -38.98
CA LEU A 307 -34.19 -49.96 -39.70
C LEU A 307 -34.65 -51.17 -38.87
N ASN A 308 -34.45 -51.13 -37.55
CA ASN A 308 -34.94 -52.16 -36.63
C ASN A 308 -36.47 -52.18 -36.56
N GLU A 309 -37.13 -51.02 -36.56
CA GLU A 309 -38.60 -50.91 -36.57
C GLU A 309 -39.23 -51.40 -37.89
N ILE A 310 -38.58 -51.13 -39.04
CA ILE A 310 -38.99 -51.66 -40.35
C ILE A 310 -38.79 -53.19 -40.41
N ASN A 311 -37.63 -53.70 -39.96
CA ASN A 311 -37.39 -55.14 -39.88
C ASN A 311 -38.38 -55.85 -38.94
N PHE A 312 -38.76 -55.23 -37.82
CA PHE A 312 -39.75 -55.76 -36.90
C PHE A 312 -41.15 -55.82 -37.54
N ARG A 313 -41.56 -54.78 -38.29
CA ARG A 313 -42.83 -54.79 -39.05
C ARG A 313 -42.84 -55.81 -40.19
N ILE A 314 -41.72 -56.00 -40.90
CA ILE A 314 -41.59 -57.02 -41.96
C ILE A 314 -41.65 -58.43 -41.36
N LEU A 315 -41.00 -58.68 -40.22
CA LEU A 315 -41.09 -59.95 -39.49
C LEU A 315 -42.51 -60.23 -38.96
N TYR A 316 -43.21 -59.21 -38.46
CA TYR A 316 -44.62 -59.32 -38.03
C TYR A 316 -45.58 -59.61 -39.20
N MET A 317 -45.36 -59.01 -40.37
CA MET A 317 -46.13 -59.35 -41.58
C MET A 317 -45.80 -60.74 -42.10
N LYS A 318 -44.53 -61.18 -42.06
CA LYS A 318 -44.16 -62.56 -42.43
C LYS A 318 -44.74 -63.60 -41.48
N SER A 319 -44.82 -63.33 -40.18
CA SER A 319 -45.46 -64.26 -39.22
C SER A 319 -46.99 -64.31 -39.37
N HIS A 320 -47.63 -63.21 -39.79
CA HIS A 320 -49.08 -63.22 -40.10
C HIS A 320 -49.43 -63.89 -41.43
N ILE A 321 -48.55 -63.80 -42.44
CA ILE A 321 -48.74 -64.49 -43.72
C ILE A 321 -48.50 -66.01 -43.59
N MET A 322 -47.59 -66.44 -42.71
CA MET A 322 -47.33 -67.87 -42.46
C MET A 322 -48.36 -68.56 -41.54
N MET A 323 -49.29 -67.82 -40.93
CA MET A 323 -50.41 -68.37 -40.14
C MET A 323 -51.75 -68.42 -40.91
N CYS A 324 -51.76 -68.11 -42.22
CA CYS A 324 -52.96 -68.21 -43.07
C CYS A 324 -52.91 -69.32 -44.14
N GLU A 325 -51.91 -70.22 -44.13
CA GLU A 325 -51.87 -71.42 -45.00
C GLU A 325 -51.62 -72.72 -44.21
N THR A 326 -52.21 -72.83 -43.01
CA THR A 326 -52.42 -74.14 -42.35
C THR A 326 -53.80 -74.20 -41.71
N HIS A 327 -54.83 -73.86 -42.49
CA HIS A 327 -56.21 -74.33 -42.34
C HIS A 327 -57.01 -73.88 -43.57
N VAL A 328 -56.82 -74.56 -44.70
CA VAL A 328 -57.82 -75.41 -45.38
C VAL A 328 -57.05 -76.45 -46.20
#